data_AF-A0A0N4V824-F1
#
_entry.id   AF-A0A0N4V824-F1
#
_cell.length_a   1.000
_cell.length_b   1.000
_cell.length_c   1.000
_cell.angle_alpha   90.00
_cell.angle_beta   90.00
_cell.angle_gamma   90.00
#
_symmetry.space_group_name_H-M   'P 1'
#
loop_
_entity.id
_entity.type
_entity.pdbx_description
1 polymer ?
#
loop_
_entity_poly.entity_id
_entity_poly.type
_entity_poly.pdbx_seq_one_letter_code
_entity_poly.pdbx_strand_id
1 'polypeptide(L)' 'MEIPMDLTPILGSKLVRLDPMTIHQLQGSKICEAIDQFAQLSAGAMQLRQPLTTCDKLTNSDHTLYLLWDTVELKGIKWI' A
#
# COMPACT_ATOMS: atom_id res chain seq x y z
N MET A 1 7.25 -0.77 5.82
CA MET A 1 6.28 -1.80 6.25
C MET A 1 6.50 -3.01 5.36
N GLU A 2 6.50 -4.21 5.92
CA GLU A 2 6.65 -5.45 5.16
C GLU A 2 5.29 -6.10 4.97
N ILE A 3 5.03 -6.64 3.78
CA ILE A 3 3.79 -7.34 3.45
C ILE A 3 4.20 -8.75 3.04
N PRO A 4 3.69 -9.81 3.69
CA PRO A 4 4.07 -11.20 3.41
C PRO A 4 3.36 -11.73 2.15
N MET A 5 3.49 -11.02 1.04
CA MET A 5 2.97 -11.42 -0.27
C MET A 5 3.80 -10.80 -1.39
N ASP A 6 3.84 -11.47 -2.54
CA ASP A 6 4.40 -10.87 -3.75
C ASP A 6 3.41 -9.86 -4.34
N LEU A 7 3.83 -8.60 -4.42
CA LEU A 7 3.04 -7.50 -4.97
C LEU A 7 3.24 -7.33 -6.48
N THR A 8 4.24 -8.00 -7.06
CA THR A 8 4.59 -7.89 -8.49
C THR A 8 3.39 -8.15 -9.42
N PRO A 9 2.55 -9.18 -9.19
CA PRO A 9 1.42 -9.46 -10.09
C PRO A 9 0.32 -8.40 -10.05
N ILE A 10 0.26 -7.59 -8.98
CA ILE A 10 -0.86 -6.67 -8.73
C ILE A 10 -0.45 -5.22 -8.96
N LEU A 11 0.72 -4.82 -8.43
CA LEU A 11 1.22 -3.44 -8.54
C LEU A 11 2.15 -3.24 -9.73
N GLY A 12 2.80 -4.31 -10.21
CA GLY A 12 3.71 -4.29 -11.35
C GLY A 12 4.96 -3.43 -11.11
N SER A 13 4.84 -2.12 -11.38
CA SER A 13 5.95 -1.17 -11.25
C SER A 13 6.20 -0.79 -9.79
N LYS A 14 7.47 -0.54 -9.42
CA LYS A 14 7.87 -0.12 -8.07
C LYS A 14 7.19 1.16 -7.60
N LEU A 15 7.00 2.13 -8.51
CA LEU A 15 6.18 3.31 -8.28
C LEU A 15 4.87 3.13 -9.05
N VAL A 16 3.77 3.03 -8.32
CA VAL A 16 2.43 2.82 -8.90
C VAL A 16 1.52 4.00 -8.57
N ARG A 17 0.74 4.41 -9.56
CA ARG A 17 -0.33 5.40 -9.43
C ARG A 17 -1.66 4.66 -9.29
N LEU A 18 -2.33 4.84 -8.17
CA LEU A 18 -3.65 4.27 -7.89
C LEU A 18 -4.68 5.41 -7.86
N ASP A 19 -5.57 5.43 -8.84
CA ASP A 19 -6.72 6.33 -8.85
C ASP A 19 -7.93 5.70 -8.12
N PRO A 20 -8.98 6.48 -7.82
CA PRO A 20 -10.13 5.98 -7.05
C PRO A 20 -10.77 4.74 -7.67
N MET A 21 -10.79 4.61 -9.01
CA MET A 21 -11.31 3.44 -9.70
C MET A 21 -10.45 2.21 -9.48
N THR A 22 -9.13 2.35 -9.55
CA THR A 22 -8.19 1.28 -9.25
C THR A 22 -8.30 0.85 -7.79
N ILE A 23 -8.43 1.81 -6.87
CA ILE A 23 -8.59 1.53 -5.44
C ILE A 23 -9.91 0.82 -5.16
N HIS A 24 -11.00 1.22 -5.85
CA HIS A 24 -12.29 0.54 -5.75
C HIS A 24 -12.18 -0.94 -6.16
N GLN A 25 -11.46 -1.24 -7.25
CA GLN A 25 -11.22 -2.63 -7.69
C GLN A 25 -10.36 -3.44 -6.71
N LEU A 26 -9.55 -2.77 -5.89
CA LEU A 26 -8.72 -3.38 -4.85
C LEU A 26 -9.46 -3.53 -3.52
N GLN A 27 -10.72 -3.11 -3.39
CA GLN A 27 -11.48 -3.28 -2.15
C GLN A 27 -11.58 -4.76 -1.75
N GLY A 28 -11.41 -5.03 -0.45
CA GLY A 28 -11.37 -6.39 0.09
C GLY A 28 -10.08 -7.17 -0.24
N SER A 29 -9.11 -6.55 -0.91
CA SER A 29 -7.78 -7.15 -1.13
C SER A 29 -6.83 -6.87 0.03
N LYS A 30 -5.78 -7.71 0.15
CA LYS A 30 -4.65 -7.48 1.07
C LYS A 30 -3.91 -6.16 0.82
N ILE A 31 -4.00 -5.60 -0.40
CA ILE A 31 -3.38 -4.31 -0.71
C ILE A 31 -4.17 -3.17 -0.04
N CYS A 32 -5.49 -3.27 -0.02
CA CYS A 32 -6.33 -2.29 0.66
C CYS A 32 -6.08 -2.29 2.17
N GLU A 33 -5.96 -3.49 2.78
CA GLU A 33 -5.53 -3.64 4.17
C GLU A 33 -4.13 -3.05 4.42
N ALA A 34 -3.18 -3.28 3.51
CA ALA A 34 -1.85 -2.71 3.60
C ALA A 34 -1.84 -1.18 3.49
N ILE A 35 -2.68 -0.61 2.62
CA ILE A 35 -2.88 0.84 2.51
C ILE A 35 -3.41 1.39 3.84
N ASP A 36 -4.39 0.74 4.46
CA ASP A 36 -4.95 1.16 5.75
C ASP A 36 -3.92 1.06 6.89
N GLN A 37 -3.12 0.00 6.92
CA GLN A 37 -2.00 -0.12 7.86
C GLN A 37 -0.96 0.98 7.66
N PHE A 38 -0.62 1.28 6.40
CA PHE A 38 0.31 2.37 6.08
C PHE A 38 -0.27 3.74 6.45
N ALA A 39 -1.57 3.96 6.23
CA ALA A 39 -2.26 5.16 6.64
C ALA A 39 -2.24 5.35 8.17
N GLN A 40 -2.38 4.26 8.94
CA GLN A 40 -2.27 4.29 10.39
C GLN A 40 -0.85 4.67 10.85
N LEU A 41 0.19 4.11 10.21
CA LEU A 41 1.58 4.48 10.48
C LEU A 41 1.84 5.97 10.16
N SER A 42 1.33 6.45 9.03
CA SER A 42 1.43 7.86 8.62
C SER A 42 0.73 8.78 9.63
N ALA A 43 -0.47 8.41 10.09
CA ALA A 43 -1.21 9.16 11.10
C ALA A 43 -0.43 9.27 12.41
N GLY A 44 0.14 8.16 12.88
CA GLY A 44 0.96 8.12 14.08
C GLY A 44 2.21 8.99 13.96
N ALA A 45 2.92 8.92 12.83
CA ALA A 45 4.09 9.74 12.56
C ALA A 45 3.77 11.25 12.54
N MET A 46 2.56 11.62 12.12
CA MET A 46 2.09 13.00 12.06
C MET A 46 1.33 13.45 13.34
N GLN A 47 1.25 12.60 14.37
CA GLN A 47 0.47 12.85 15.60
C GLN A 47 -1.00 13.17 15.35
N LEU A 48 -1.58 12.58 14.30
CA LEU A 48 -2.99 12.71 13.97
C LEU A 48 -3.82 11.75 14.81
N ARG A 49 -5.05 12.16 15.16
CA ARG A 49 -5.99 11.31 15.92
C ARG A 49 -6.52 10.13 15.10
N GLN A 50 -6.51 10.24 13.78
CA GLN A 50 -7.05 9.26 12.86
C GLN A 50 -6.35 9.35 11.50
N PRO A 51 -6.28 8.25 10.73
CA PRO A 51 -5.71 8.25 9.39
C PRO A 51 -6.53 9.09 8.41
N LEU A 52 -5.85 9.83 7.55
CA LEU A 52 -6.47 10.66 6.50
C LEU A 52 -6.62 9.90 5.17
N THR A 53 -5.85 8.84 4.98
CA THR A 53 -5.60 8.21 3.67
C THR A 53 -6.03 6.74 3.65
N THR A 54 -7.14 6.41 4.29
CA THR A 54 -7.67 5.03 4.27
C THR A 54 -8.22 4.68 2.90
N CYS A 55 -8.26 3.38 2.61
CA CYS A 55 -8.75 2.82 1.38
C CYS A 55 -10.21 3.23 1.09
N ASP A 56 -11.04 3.30 2.13
CA ASP A 56 -12.42 3.83 2.06
C ASP A 56 -12.46 5.32 1.69
N LYS A 57 -11.63 6.16 2.32
CA LYS A 57 -11.54 7.60 2.00
C LYS A 57 -11.03 7.84 0.58
N LEU A 58 -10.06 7.04 0.13
CA LEU A 58 -9.52 7.10 -1.22
C LEU A 58 -10.55 6.69 -2.28
N THR A 59 -11.38 5.68 -1.99
CA THR A 59 -12.47 5.26 -2.90
C THR A 59 -13.53 6.36 -3.05
N ASN A 60 -13.81 7.09 -1.97
CA ASN A 60 -14.85 8.11 -1.92
C ASN A 60 -14.33 9.54 -2.17
N SER A 61 -13.16 9.70 -2.80
CA SER A 61 -12.56 11.00 -3.10
C SER A 61 -11.97 11.03 -4.51
N ASP A 62 -11.62 12.22 -5.00
CA ASP A 62 -10.88 12.40 -6.27
C ASP A 62 -9.35 12.33 -6.08
N HIS A 63 -8.89 11.77 -4.96
CA HIS A 63 -7.47 11.69 -4.65
C HIS A 63 -6.79 10.54 -5.42
N THR A 64 -5.57 10.81 -5.88
CA THR A 64 -4.69 9.79 -6.45
C THR A 64 -3.62 9.43 -5.43
N LEU A 65 -3.44 8.14 -5.17
CA LEU A 65 -2.40 7.61 -4.31
C LEU A 65 -1.19 7.19 -5.16
N TYR A 66 0.01 7.61 -4.78
CA TYR A 66 1.25 7.09 -5.33
C TYR A 66 1.91 6.20 -4.29
N LEU A 67 2.13 4.92 -4.63
CA LEU A 67 2.78 3.95 -3.76
C LEU A 67 4.15 3.60 -4.31
N LEU A 68 5.16 3.71 -3.45
CA LEU A 68 6.49 3.18 -3.69
C LEU A 68 6.63 1.87 -2.91
N TRP A 69 6.97 0.79 -3.60
CA TRP A 69 7.22 -0.52 -3.00
C TRP A 69 8.47 -1.17 -3.59
N ASP A 70 9.05 -2.12 -2.86
CA ASP A 70 10.18 -2.90 -3.32
C ASP A 70 10.10 -4.33 -2.76
N THR A 71 10.78 -5.26 -3.42
CA THR A 71 10.98 -6.61 -2.90
C THR A 71 12.17 -6.60 -1.95
N VAL A 72 12.00 -7.20 -0.77
CA VAL A 72 13.14 -7.49 0.10
C VAL A 72 13.88 -8.68 -0.51
N GLU A 73 14.88 -8.41 -1.36
CA GLU A 73 15.86 -9.43 -1.70
C GLU A 73 16.58 -9.83 -0.41
N LEU A 74 16.37 -11.05 0.06
CA LEU A 74 17.25 -11.66 1.06
C LEU A 74 18.62 -11.86 0.41
N LYS A 75 19.45 -10.81 0.41
CA LYS A 75 20.86 -10.91 0.03
C LYS A 75 21.57 -11.80 1.06
N GLY A 76 21.71 -13.08 0.74
CA GLY A 76 22.74 -13.92 1.36
C GLY A 76 22.32 -15.26 1.96
N ILE A 77 21.60 -16.12 1.22
CA ILE A 77 21.67 -17.57 1.51
C ILE A 77 21.99 -18.32 0.22
N LYS A 78 23.30 -18.50 -0.03
CA LYS A 78 23.80 -19.63 -0.82
C LYS A 78 23.75 -20.84 0.11
N TRP A 79 22.82 -21.76 -0.13
CA TRP A 79 22.98 -23.12 0.38
C TRP A 79 24.14 -23.75 -0.41
N ILE A 80 25.22 -24.09 0.30
CA ILE A 80 26.25 -25.04 -0.17
C ILE A 80 25.75 -26.44 0.21
#